data_AF-B1JT10-F1
#
_entry.id   AF-B1JT10-F1
#
_cell.length_a   1.000
_cell.length_b   1.000
_cell.length_c   1.000
_cell.angle_alpha   90.00
_cell.angle_beta   90.00
_cell.angle_gamma   90.00
#
_symmetry.space_group_name_H-M   'P 1'
#
loop_
_entity.id
_entity.type
_entity.pdbx_description
1 polymer ?
#
loop_
_entity_poly.entity_id
_entity_poly.type
_entity_poly.pdbx_seq_one_letter_code
_entity_poly.pdbx_strand_id
1 'polypeptide(L)' 'MYPDPKRVRDNRLMVRFDDYEYALITALANYQGEAAATLIRQMVLREAAEALIPACNVAHEHG' A
#
# COMPACT_ATOMS: atom_id res chain seq x y z
N MET A 1 -25.22 11.60 -5.61
CA MET A 1 -23.94 12.15 -5.12
C MET A 1 -22.86 11.63 -6.08
N TYR A 2 -22.18 12.50 -6.82
CA TYR A 2 -21.15 12.06 -7.77
C TYR A 2 -19.95 11.54 -6.97
N PRO A 3 -19.43 10.32 -7.24
CA PRO A 3 -18.15 9.92 -6.69
C PRO A 3 -17.09 10.91 -7.17
N ASP A 4 -16.27 11.43 -6.26
CA ASP A 4 -15.10 12.23 -6.61
C ASP A 4 -14.31 11.50 -7.70
N PRO A 5 -14.21 12.04 -8.93
CA PRO A 5 -13.55 11.37 -10.04
C PRO A 5 -12.11 10.96 -9.72
N LYS A 6 -11.44 11.68 -8.80
CA LYS A 6 -10.07 11.36 -8.36
C LYS A 6 -9.98 10.11 -7.47
N ARG A 7 -11.10 9.63 -6.94
CA ARG A 7 -11.15 8.39 -6.15
C ARG A 7 -11.32 7.15 -7.02
N VAL A 8 -11.60 7.31 -8.31
CA VAL A 8 -11.62 6.21 -9.26
C VAL A 8 -10.19 5.67 -9.42
N ARG A 9 -10.03 4.35 -9.30
CA ARG A 9 -8.73 3.67 -9.24
C ARG A 9 -8.21 3.38 -10.66
N ASP A 10 -7.97 4.44 -11.43
CA ASP A 10 -7.52 4.31 -12.84
C ASP A 10 -5.98 4.32 -12.98
N ASN A 11 -5.26 4.76 -11.95
CA ASN A 11 -3.81 4.84 -11.96
C ASN A 11 -3.18 3.47 -11.66
N ARG A 12 -2.47 2.90 -12.65
CA ARG A 12 -1.79 1.60 -12.53
C ARG A 12 -0.31 1.77 -12.23
N LEU A 13 0.18 1.02 -11.24
CA LEU A 13 1.60 0.80 -11.00
C LEU A 13 1.92 -0.69 -11.23
N MET A 14 3.04 -0.99 -11.89
CA MET A 14 3.50 -2.36 -12.11
C MET A 14 4.77 -2.60 -11.31
N VAL A 15 4.79 -3.68 -10.54
CA VAL A 15 5.92 -4.14 -9.74
C VAL A 15 6.25 -5.56 -10.19
N ARG A 16 7.55 -5.89 -10.26
CA ARG A 16 8.02 -7.25 -10.53
C ARG A 16 8.40 -7.90 -9.22
N PHE A 17 7.99 -9.15 -9.05
CA PHE A 17 8.35 -10.01 -7.94
C PHE A 17 9.19 -11.15 -8.47
N ASP A 18 10.10 -11.66 -7.66
CA ASP A 18 10.68 -12.98 -7.90
C ASP A 18 9.66 -14.09 -7.59
N ASP A 19 10.04 -15.32 -7.89
CA ASP A 19 9.15 -16.49 -7.73
C ASP A 19 8.75 -16.73 -6.25
N TYR A 20 9.64 -16.43 -5.30
CA TYR A 20 9.39 -16.64 -3.87
C TYR A 20 8.50 -15.55 -3.30
N GLU A 21 8.78 -14.28 -3.63
CA GLU A 21 7.96 -13.13 -3.28
C GLU A 21 6.54 -13.29 -3.82
N TYR A 22 6.41 -13.71 -5.09
CA TYR A 22 5.12 -13.95 -5.72
C TYR A 22 4.36 -15.09 -5.02
N ALA A 23 5.02 -16.21 -4.73
CA ALA A 23 4.43 -17.34 -4.04
C ALA A 23 3.94 -16.96 -2.62
N LEU A 24 4.75 -16.19 -1.89
CA LEU A 24 4.42 -15.70 -0.55
C LEU A 24 3.18 -14.80 -0.57
N ILE A 25 3.17 -13.77 -1.42
CA ILE A 25 2.05 -12.83 -1.51
C ILE A 25 0.77 -13.55 -1.94
N THR A 26 0.89 -14.50 -2.87
CA THR A 26 -0.24 -15.32 -3.32
C THR A 26 -0.80 -16.18 -2.17
N ALA A 27 0.08 -16.84 -1.41
CA ALA A 27 -0.33 -17.65 -0.26
C ALA A 27 -1.04 -16.81 0.81
N LEU A 28 -0.51 -15.62 1.12
CA LEU A 28 -1.11 -14.69 2.09
C LEU A 28 -2.49 -14.19 1.61
N ALA A 29 -2.60 -13.81 0.34
CA ALA A 29 -3.87 -13.37 -0.25
C ALA A 29 -4.94 -14.48 -0.17
N ASN A 30 -4.56 -15.72 -0.53
CA ASN A 30 -5.44 -16.88 -0.42
C ASN A 30 -5.86 -17.16 1.03
N TYR A 31 -4.93 -17.04 1.99
CA TYR A 31 -5.22 -17.25 3.40
C TYR A 31 -6.23 -16.24 3.96
N GLN A 32 -6.14 -14.98 3.52
CA GLN A 32 -7.08 -13.92 3.93
C GLN A 32 -8.39 -13.90 3.11
N GLY A 33 -8.44 -14.63 2.00
CA GLY A 33 -9.59 -14.60 1.08
C GLY A 33 -9.70 -13.29 0.29
N GLU A 34 -8.59 -12.57 0.09
CA GLU A 34 -8.53 -11.30 -0.63
C GLU A 34 -7.77 -11.43 -1.96
N ALA A 35 -8.01 -10.52 -2.90
CA ALA A 35 -7.20 -10.43 -4.11
C ALA A 35 -5.80 -9.89 -3.78
N ALA A 36 -4.75 -10.48 -4.37
CA ALA A 36 -3.35 -10.06 -4.14
C ALA A 36 -3.12 -8.56 -4.38
N ALA A 37 -3.75 -7.98 -5.41
CA ALA A 37 -3.66 -6.54 -5.68
C ALA A 37 -4.25 -5.67 -4.55
N THR A 38 -5.32 -6.13 -3.89
CA THR A 38 -5.92 -5.45 -2.74
C THR A 38 -4.98 -5.49 -1.54
N LEU A 39 -4.44 -6.68 -1.24
CA LEU A 39 -3.47 -6.89 -0.17
C LEU A 39 -2.23 -6.01 -0.35
N ILE A 40 -1.60 -6.06 -1.53
CA ILE A 40 -0.41 -5.24 -1.85
C ILE A 40 -0.73 -3.76 -1.64
N ARG A 41 -1.89 -3.28 -2.13
CA ARG A 41 -2.28 -1.88 -1.97
C ARG A 41 -2.43 -1.49 -0.50
N GLN A 42 -3.07 -2.33 0.32
CA GLN A 42 -3.23 -2.06 1.75
C GLN A 42 -1.87 -2.00 2.46
N MET A 43 -0.99 -2.97 2.19
CA MET A 43 0.36 -3.02 2.76
C MET A 43 1.17 -1.77 2.39
N VAL A 44 1.21 -1.40 1.11
CA VAL A 44 1.96 -0.23 0.64
C VAL A 44 1.43 1.07 1.24
N LEU A 45 0.11 1.25 1.32
CA LEU A 45 -0.47 2.45 1.91
C LEU A 45 -0.25 2.53 3.42
N ARG A 46 -0.27 1.38 4.11
CA ARG A 46 0.08 1.31 5.53
C ARG A 46 1.53 1.73 5.74
N GLU A 47 2.46 1.13 5.00
CA GLU A 47 3.88 1.45 5.09
C GLU A 47 4.15 2.92 4.74
N ALA A 48 3.53 3.44 3.68
CA ALA A 48 3.67 4.84 3.30
C ALA A 48 3.16 5.80 4.38
N ALA A 49 2.07 5.45 5.08
CA ALA A 49 1.57 6.23 6.20
C ALA A 49 2.55 6.18 7.40
N GLU A 50 3.08 5.00 7.71
CA GLU A 50 4.09 4.82 8.76
C GLU A 50 5.39 5.58 8.44
N ALA A 51 5.85 5.59 7.19
CA ALA A 51 7.03 6.34 6.74
C ALA A 51 6.83 7.87 6.76
N LEU A 52 5.58 8.35 6.64
CA LEU A 52 5.27 9.79 6.69
C LEU A 52 5.28 10.34 8.13
N ILE A 53 4.96 9.51 9.13
CA ILE A 53 4.88 9.90 10.54
C ILE A 53 6.23 10.39 11.14
N PRO A 54 7.40 9.75 10.88
CA PRO A 54 8.71 10.19 11.35
C PRO A 54 9.12 11.59 10.87
N ALA A 55 8.65 12.03 9.70
CA ALA A 55 9.01 13.34 9.15
C ALA A 55 8.30 14.52 9.83
N CYS A 56 7.22 14.26 10.58
CA CYS A 56 6.43 15.31 11.23
C CYS A 56 6.93 15.68 12.64
N ASN A 57 7.71 14.80 13.30
CA ASN A 57 8.13 15.02 14.70
C ASN A 57 9.51 15.68 14.86
N VAL A 58 10.29 15.85 13.79
CA VAL A 58 11.62 16.51 13.85
C VAL A 58 11.55 18.04 13.66
N ALA A 59 10.36 18.60 13.47
CA ALA A 59 10.18 20.05 13.27
C ALA A 59 9.93 20.85 14.56
N HIS A 60 9.99 20.22 15.74
CA HIS A 60 9.63 20.88 17.01
C HIS A 60 10.71 20.80 18.10
N GLU A 61 11.99 20.78 17.73
CA GLU A 61 13.09 20.90 18.70
C GLU A 61 14.16 21.91 18.26
N HIS A 62 13.76 23.15 17.97
CA HIS A 62 14.65 24.31 18.06
C HIS A 62 13.83 25.55 18.41
N GLY A 63 13.75 25.86 19.70
CA GLY A 63 13.14 27.06 20.29
C GLY A 63 13.52 27.17 21.75
#